data_AF-A0A958JCN0-F1
#
_entry.id   AF-A0A958JCN0-F1
#
_cell.length_a   1.000
_cell.length_b   1.000
_cell.length_c   1.000
_cell.angle_alpha   90.00
_cell.angle_beta   90.00
_cell.angle_gamma   90.00
#
_symmetry.space_group_name_H-M   'P 1'
#
loop_
_entity.id
_entity.type
_entity.pdbx_description
1 polymer ?
#
loop_
_entity_poly.entity_id
_entity_poly.type
_entity_poly.pdbx_seq_one_letter_code
_entity_poly.pdbx_strand_id
1 'polypeptide(L)'
;MKVVFLIFAFIIAPICASAQNPFPEILSPKNGDVIYGSKVTVEFKLNNEANRNLLDVQHLYLKLDHATCLYTNGFSGSHTFGNLSPGERSFYIQMEDSNFFQVGDTTEVIVTLLSNDKAPSTIIVSPKSESLIKQSDITVKYSISAG
;
A
#
# COMPACT_ATOMS: atom_id res chain seq x y z
N MET A 1 52.59 8.86 46.57
CA MET A 1 51.54 9.47 45.73
C MET A 1 51.34 8.57 44.51
N LYS A 2 50.28 7.77 44.49
CA LYS A 2 50.06 6.69 43.52
C LYS A 2 48.96 7.14 42.56
N VAL A 3 49.34 7.50 41.33
CA VAL A 3 48.39 7.93 40.29
C VAL A 3 47.78 6.68 39.67
N VAL A 4 46.47 6.49 39.83
CA VAL A 4 45.70 5.40 39.23
C VAL A 4 45.09 5.93 37.94
N PHE A 5 45.47 5.37 36.80
CA PHE A 5 44.84 5.65 35.51
C PHE A 5 43.57 4.78 35.38
N LEU A 6 42.41 5.42 35.35
CA LEU A 6 41.15 4.80 34.96
C LEU A 6 41.11 4.73 33.42
N ILE A 7 41.37 3.54 32.88
CA ILE A 7 41.08 3.23 31.48
C ILE A 7 39.57 2.98 31.38
N PHE A 8 38.83 3.92 30.80
CA PHE A 8 37.45 3.70 30.40
C PHE A 8 37.44 2.75 29.20
N ALA A 9 37.09 1.48 29.43
CA ALA A 9 36.73 0.57 28.35
C ALA A 9 35.39 1.01 27.76
N PHE A 10 35.40 1.58 26.55
CA PHE A 10 34.19 1.73 25.75
C PHE A 10 33.71 0.33 25.35
N ILE A 11 32.70 -0.18 26.06
CA ILE A 11 31.91 -1.31 25.60
C ILE A 11 31.07 -0.78 24.43
N ILE A 12 31.51 -1.03 23.20
CA ILE A 12 30.65 -0.88 22.03
C ILE A 12 29.60 -1.99 22.16
N ALA A 13 28.40 -1.64 22.60
CA ALA A 13 27.27 -2.56 22.53
C ALA A 13 27.13 -3.01 21.08
N PRO A 14 27.03 -4.32 20.79
CA PRO A 14 26.70 -4.76 19.44
C PRO A 14 25.37 -4.09 19.08
N ILE A 15 25.41 -3.24 18.05
CA ILE A 15 24.21 -2.73 17.39
C ILE A 15 23.44 -3.98 16.98
N CYS A 16 22.39 -4.31 17.72
CA CYS A 16 21.50 -5.39 17.37
C CYS A 16 20.75 -4.87 16.15
N ALA A 17 21.30 -5.12 14.95
CA ALA A 17 20.58 -4.92 13.72
C ALA A 17 19.30 -5.75 13.86
N SER A 18 18.17 -5.07 14.01
CA SER A 18 16.86 -5.70 14.05
C SER A 18 16.73 -6.56 12.79
N ALA A 19 16.81 -7.88 12.95
CA ALA A 19 16.62 -8.80 11.86
C ALA A 19 15.14 -8.71 11.45
N GLN A 20 14.87 -7.94 10.39
CA GLN A 20 13.51 -7.72 9.92
C GLN A 20 13.09 -8.94 9.10
N ASN A 21 12.24 -9.81 9.67
CA ASN A 21 11.67 -10.97 8.98
C ASN A 21 11.01 -10.55 7.66
N PRO A 22 10.90 -11.46 6.66
CA PRO A 22 10.12 -11.14 5.47
C PRO A 22 8.69 -10.78 5.86
N PHE A 23 8.16 -9.72 5.27
CA PHE A 23 6.79 -9.29 5.49
C PHE A 23 6.17 -8.85 4.17
N PRO A 24 4.91 -9.22 3.91
CA PRO A 24 4.23 -8.79 2.70
C PRO A 24 3.76 -7.34 2.86
N GLU A 25 3.79 -6.58 1.78
CA GLU A 25 3.37 -5.18 1.75
C GLU A 25 2.35 -4.97 0.63
N ILE A 26 1.27 -4.24 0.94
CA ILE A 26 0.35 -3.69 -0.04
C ILE A 26 0.80 -2.26 -0.37
N LEU A 27 1.23 -2.05 -1.61
CA LEU A 27 1.72 -0.78 -2.14
C LEU A 27 0.59 0.15 -2.52
N SER A 28 -0.49 -0.41 -3.06
CA SER A 28 -1.72 0.29 -3.43
C SER A 28 -2.88 -0.69 -3.33
N PRO A 29 -4.08 -0.28 -2.90
CA PRO A 29 -4.38 1.01 -2.30
C PRO A 29 -3.70 1.19 -0.92
N LYS A 30 -3.79 2.39 -0.35
CA LYS A 30 -3.40 2.65 1.04
C LYS A 30 -4.59 2.49 1.98
N ASN A 31 -4.29 2.18 3.24
CA ASN A 31 -5.30 2.06 4.27
C ASN A 31 -6.04 3.39 4.47
N GLY A 32 -7.36 3.36 4.37
CA GLY A 32 -8.24 4.53 4.43
C GLY A 32 -8.54 5.19 3.08
N ASP A 33 -8.01 4.66 1.96
CA ASP A 33 -8.31 5.22 0.64
C ASP A 33 -9.82 5.19 0.34
N VAL A 34 -10.31 6.24 -0.31
CA VAL A 34 -11.66 6.31 -0.87
C VAL A 34 -11.57 6.11 -2.37
N ILE A 35 -12.19 5.04 -2.87
CA ILE A 35 -12.12 4.63 -4.27
C ILE A 35 -13.51 4.72 -4.88
N TYR A 36 -13.63 5.41 -6.02
CA TYR A 36 -14.87 5.46 -6.78
C TYR A 36 -14.93 4.32 -7.80
N GLY A 37 -16.06 3.62 -7.81
CA GLY A 37 -16.36 2.56 -8.77
C GLY A 37 -16.43 1.18 -8.14
N SER A 38 -16.29 0.16 -8.98
CA SER A 38 -16.47 -1.25 -8.63
C SER A 38 -15.21 -2.09 -8.84
N LYS A 39 -14.07 -1.44 -9.04
CA LYS A 39 -12.79 -2.10 -9.28
C LYS A 39 -11.72 -1.53 -8.37
N VAL A 40 -10.89 -2.41 -7.80
CA VAL A 40 -9.70 -2.05 -7.03
C VAL A 40 -8.54 -2.87 -7.54
N THR A 41 -7.47 -2.19 -7.94
CA THR A 41 -6.19 -2.82 -8.25
C THR A 41 -5.33 -2.80 -7.00
N VAL A 42 -4.99 -3.98 -6.49
CA VAL A 42 -4.06 -4.14 -5.39
C VAL A 42 -2.68 -4.40 -5.97
N GLU A 43 -1.71 -3.55 -5.64
CA GLU A 43 -0.29 -3.72 -5.93
C GLU A 43 0.41 -4.17 -4.66
N PHE A 44 1.29 -5.16 -4.76
CA PHE A 44 1.92 -5.77 -3.59
C PHE A 44 3.34 -6.24 -3.88
N LYS A 45 4.11 -6.41 -2.80
CA LYS A 45 5.42 -7.07 -2.83
C LYS A 45 5.71 -7.75 -1.50
N LEU A 46 6.61 -8.72 -1.53
CA LEU A 46 7.27 -9.26 -0.36
C LEU A 46 8.56 -8.46 -0.11
N ASN A 47 8.67 -7.83 1.05
CA ASN A 47 9.92 -7.21 1.46
C ASN A 47 10.80 -8.25 2.15
N ASN A 48 12.07 -8.34 1.72
CA ASN A 48 13.04 -9.31 2.23
C ASN A 48 14.37 -8.64 2.63
N GLU A 49 14.29 -7.45 3.25
CA GLU A 49 15.48 -6.66 3.59
C GLU A 49 16.47 -7.40 4.51
N ALA A 50 16.01 -8.39 5.28
CA ALA A 50 16.90 -9.38 5.90
C ALA A 50 17.08 -10.60 4.98
N ASN A 51 18.33 -10.79 4.56
CA ASN A 51 18.85 -11.89 3.75
C ASN A 51 18.78 -13.28 4.44
N ARG A 52 17.77 -13.54 5.28
CA ARG A 52 17.53 -14.82 5.97
C ARG A 52 16.39 -15.53 5.25
N ASN A 53 16.75 -16.64 4.60
CA ASN A 53 15.88 -17.72 4.11
C ASN A 53 14.45 -17.29 3.72
N LEU A 54 14.30 -16.82 2.48
CA LEU A 54 13.04 -17.00 1.73
C LEU A 54 12.60 -18.47 1.65
N LEU A 55 13.41 -19.43 2.13
CA LEU A 55 13.15 -20.87 2.06
C LEU A 55 11.81 -21.28 2.70
N ASP A 56 11.35 -20.52 3.70
CA ASP A 56 10.11 -20.84 4.41
C ASP A 56 8.87 -20.19 3.77
N VAL A 57 9.02 -19.20 2.89
CA VAL A 57 7.90 -18.59 2.15
C VAL A 57 7.90 -19.15 0.73
N GLN A 58 6.93 -20.01 0.42
CA GLN A 58 6.79 -20.60 -0.91
C GLN A 58 5.64 -19.99 -1.69
N HIS A 59 4.61 -19.54 -0.99
CA HIS A 59 3.40 -19.02 -1.61
C HIS A 59 3.00 -17.69 -0.98
N LEU A 60 2.44 -16.82 -1.82
CA LEU A 60 1.87 -15.55 -1.43
C LEU A 60 0.44 -15.52 -1.95
N TYR A 61 -0.49 -15.12 -1.09
CA TYR A 61 -1.91 -15.10 -1.42
C TYR A 61 -2.51 -13.75 -1.09
N LEU A 62 -3.38 -13.30 -1.98
CA LEU A 62 -4.19 -12.12 -1.80
C LEU A 62 -5.63 -12.53 -1.47
N LYS A 63 -6.28 -11.81 -0.56
CA LYS A 63 -7.65 -12.11 -0.15
C LYS A 63 -8.46 -10.82 -0.04
N LEU A 64 -9.70 -10.87 -0.52
CA LEU A 64 -10.68 -9.81 -0.37
C LEU A 64 -11.67 -10.21 0.73
N ASP A 65 -11.88 -9.34 1.71
CA ASP A 65 -12.77 -9.54 2.85
C ASP A 65 -12.55 -10.93 3.47
N HIS A 66 -13.61 -11.72 3.61
CA HIS A 66 -13.55 -13.10 4.10
C HIS A 66 -13.57 -14.15 2.96
N ALA A 67 -13.27 -13.75 1.73
CA ALA A 67 -13.30 -14.65 0.57
C ALA A 67 -12.15 -15.68 0.57
N THR A 68 -12.17 -16.57 -0.41
CA THR A 68 -11.08 -17.53 -0.64
C THR A 68 -9.80 -16.81 -1.06
N CYS A 69 -8.66 -17.33 -0.60
CA CYS A 69 -7.34 -16.84 -0.96
C CYS A 69 -7.06 -17.03 -2.45
N LEU A 70 -6.60 -15.97 -3.11
CA LEU A 70 -6.16 -15.95 -4.49
C LEU A 70 -4.63 -16.07 -4.52
N TYR A 71 -4.12 -17.12 -5.15
CA TYR A 71 -2.69 -17.32 -5.31
C TYR A 71 -2.08 -16.21 -6.19
N THR A 72 -0.99 -15.60 -5.73
CA THR A 72 -0.24 -14.64 -6.52
C THR A 72 0.86 -15.37 -7.30
N ASN A 73 0.95 -15.14 -8.61
CA ASN A 73 2.00 -15.75 -9.44
C ASN A 73 3.35 -15.06 -9.20
N GLY A 74 3.92 -15.25 -8.01
CA GLY A 74 5.17 -14.65 -7.54
C GLY A 74 5.01 -13.81 -6.28
N PHE A 75 6.14 -13.25 -5.82
CA PHE A 75 6.23 -12.47 -4.58
C PHE A 75 6.01 -10.96 -4.75
N SER A 76 5.67 -10.51 -5.94
CA SER A 76 5.27 -9.14 -6.22
C SER A 76 4.39 -9.09 -7.45
N GLY A 77 3.58 -8.04 -7.57
CA GLY A 77 2.72 -7.86 -8.73
C GLY A 77 1.48 -7.05 -8.40
N SER A 78 0.45 -7.22 -9.22
CA SER A 78 -0.83 -6.58 -9.02
C SER A 78 -2.00 -7.48 -9.40
N HIS A 79 -3.14 -7.25 -8.76
CA HIS A 79 -4.39 -7.93 -9.05
C HIS A 79 -5.57 -6.96 -8.97
N THR A 80 -6.43 -6.98 -10.00
CA THR A 80 -7.65 -6.16 -10.01
C THR A 80 -8.86 -6.99 -9.62
N PHE A 81 -9.44 -6.69 -8.46
CA PHE A 81 -10.76 -7.15 -8.09
C PHE A 81 -11.80 -6.30 -8.81
N GLY A 82 -12.83 -6.93 -9.37
CA GLY A 82 -13.91 -6.25 -10.08
C GLY A 82 -15.30 -6.62 -9.57
N ASN A 83 -16.31 -5.89 -10.02
CA ASN A 83 -17.71 -6.05 -9.63
C ASN A 83 -17.94 -5.94 -8.11
N LEU A 84 -17.12 -5.11 -7.45
CA LEU A 84 -17.24 -4.84 -6.03
C LEU A 84 -18.43 -3.92 -5.77
N SER A 85 -19.24 -4.23 -4.75
CA SER A 85 -20.29 -3.31 -4.30
C SER A 85 -19.71 -2.22 -3.40
N PRO A 86 -20.31 -1.01 -3.38
CA PRO A 86 -19.94 0.05 -2.45
C PRO A 86 -19.93 -0.41 -0.99
N GLY A 87 -19.11 0.26 -0.17
CA GLY A 87 -18.89 -0.06 1.24
C GLY A 87 -17.41 -0.25 1.57
N GLU A 88 -17.13 -0.55 2.84
CA GLU A 88 -15.78 -0.89 3.29
C GLU A 88 -15.35 -2.24 2.73
N ARG A 89 -14.08 -2.34 2.33
CA ARG A 89 -13.44 -3.55 1.81
C ARG A 89 -12.07 -3.73 2.44
N SER A 90 -11.77 -4.95 2.87
CA SER A 90 -10.46 -5.31 3.39
C SER A 90 -9.70 -6.16 2.37
N PHE A 91 -8.46 -5.80 2.09
CA PHE A 91 -7.53 -6.58 1.30
C PHE A 91 -6.42 -7.12 2.20
N TYR A 92 -6.24 -8.43 2.19
CA TYR A 92 -5.23 -9.11 2.97
C TYR A 92 -4.19 -9.72 2.05
N ILE A 93 -2.96 -9.73 2.51
CA ILE A 93 -1.90 -10.53 1.92
C ILE A 93 -1.26 -11.43 2.97
N GLN A 94 -1.23 -12.73 2.69
CA GLN A 94 -0.72 -13.77 3.57
C GLN A 94 0.39 -14.54 2.88
N MET A 95 1.35 -15.03 3.66
CA MET A 95 2.45 -15.87 3.21
C MET A 95 2.27 -17.28 3.74
N GLU A 96 2.64 -18.28 2.94
CA GLU A 96 2.61 -19.70 3.34
C GLU A 96 3.90 -20.43 2.98
N ASP A 97 4.22 -21.46 3.75
CA ASP A 97 5.32 -22.39 3.49
C ASP A 97 4.98 -23.49 2.47
N SER A 98 5.92 -24.41 2.25
CA SER A 98 5.71 -25.57 1.35
C SER A 98 4.59 -26.51 1.79
N ASN A 99 4.19 -26.44 3.06
CA ASN A 99 3.16 -27.27 3.66
C ASN A 99 1.81 -26.53 3.78
N PHE A 100 1.69 -25.34 3.18
CA PHE A 100 0.50 -24.48 3.25
C PHE A 100 0.16 -24.00 4.67
N PHE A 101 1.16 -23.91 5.55
CA PHE A 101 1.02 -23.23 6.83
C PHE A 101 1.33 -21.76 6.69
N GLN A 102 0.50 -20.91 7.28
CA GLN A 102 0.76 -19.48 7.34
C GLN A 102 2.08 -19.21 8.06
N VAL A 103 2.92 -18.39 7.44
CA VAL A 103 4.19 -17.92 8.01
C VAL A 103 4.19 -16.40 8.11
N GLY A 104 4.75 -15.88 9.19
CA GLY A 104 4.83 -14.44 9.43
C GLY A 104 3.49 -13.73 9.54
N ASP A 105 3.56 -12.40 9.47
CA ASP A 105 2.40 -11.52 9.65
C ASP A 105 1.60 -11.37 8.36
N THR A 106 0.30 -11.18 8.52
CA THR A 106 -0.60 -10.76 7.44
C THR A 106 -0.62 -9.24 7.37
N THR A 107 -0.59 -8.69 6.16
CA THR A 107 -0.82 -7.26 5.95
C THR A 107 -2.26 -7.04 5.49
N GLU A 108 -2.93 -6.06 6.12
CA GLU A 108 -4.30 -5.66 5.80
C GLU A 108 -4.33 -4.19 5.33
N VAL A 109 -5.14 -3.93 4.30
CA VAL A 109 -5.52 -2.59 3.87
C VAL A 109 -7.04 -2.52 3.75
N ILE A 110 -7.64 -1.56 4.46
CA ILE A 110 -9.07 -1.27 4.40
C ILE A 110 -9.28 -0.03 3.52
N VAL A 111 -10.24 -0.08 2.62
CA VAL A 111 -10.65 1.05 1.78
C VAL A 111 -12.15 1.24 1.81
N THR A 112 -12.63 2.42 1.46
CA THR A 112 -14.05 2.70 1.25
C THR A 112 -14.36 2.82 -0.23
N LEU A 113 -15.20 1.93 -0.76
CA LEU A 113 -15.71 2.05 -2.13
C LEU A 113 -16.99 2.88 -2.16
N LEU A 114 -17.00 3.90 -3.02
CA LEU A 114 -18.17 4.70 -3.34
C LEU A 114 -18.60 4.44 -4.79
N SER A 115 -19.90 4.57 -5.06
CA SER A 115 -20.41 4.47 -6.43
C SER A 115 -19.85 5.58 -7.33
N ASN A 116 -19.66 5.30 -8.61
CA ASN A 116 -19.10 6.25 -9.59
C ASN A 116 -19.93 7.52 -9.79
N ASP A 117 -21.23 7.47 -9.55
CA ASP A 117 -22.13 8.64 -9.60
C ASP A 117 -21.85 9.64 -8.48
N LYS A 118 -21.14 9.21 -7.43
CA LYS A 118 -20.68 10.07 -6.33
C LYS A 118 -19.27 10.64 -6.52
N ALA A 119 -18.62 10.34 -7.64
CA ALA A 119 -17.29 10.85 -7.91
C ALA A 119 -17.34 12.37 -8.10
N PRO A 120 -16.46 13.15 -7.44
CA PRO A 120 -16.43 14.59 -7.65
C PRO A 120 -16.03 14.88 -9.10
N SER A 121 -16.67 15.89 -9.69
CA SER A 121 -16.33 16.34 -11.04
C SER A 121 -16.00 17.83 -11.08
N THR A 122 -15.05 18.19 -11.94
CA THR A 122 -14.58 19.57 -12.10
C THR A 122 -14.83 20.04 -13.52
N ILE A 123 -15.40 21.24 -13.66
CA ILE A 123 -15.58 21.90 -14.95
C ILE A 123 -14.87 23.26 -14.95
N ILE A 124 -14.14 23.56 -16.03
CA ILE A 124 -13.62 24.92 -16.26
C ILE A 124 -14.77 25.78 -16.75
N VAL A 125 -15.08 26.85 -16.00
CA VAL A 125 -16.17 27.79 -16.36
C VAL A 125 -15.65 29.02 -17.09
N SER A 126 -14.35 29.35 -16.93
CA SER A 126 -13.67 30.43 -17.64
C SER A 126 -12.17 30.20 -17.70
N PRO A 127 -11.49 30.56 -18.81
CA PRO A 127 -12.07 31.12 -20.03
C PRO A 127 -12.89 30.10 -20.81
N LYS A 128 -13.86 30.58 -21.60
CA LYS A 128 -14.61 29.71 -22.51
C LYS A 128 -13.69 29.25 -23.63
N SER A 129 -13.95 28.07 -24.19
CA SER A 129 -13.26 27.60 -25.40
C SER A 129 -13.28 28.69 -26.48
N GLU A 130 -12.17 28.84 -27.19
CA GLU A 130 -11.99 29.80 -28.30
C GLU A 130 -12.03 31.29 -27.90
N SER A 131 -11.98 31.60 -26.59
CA SER A 131 -11.87 33.00 -26.15
C SER A 131 -10.49 33.58 -26.51
N LEU A 132 -10.47 34.71 -27.21
CA LEU A 132 -9.24 35.48 -27.46
C LEU A 132 -8.87 36.30 -26.21
N ILE A 133 -7.82 35.89 -25.52
CA ILE A 133 -7.30 36.60 -24.35
C ILE A 133 -6.04 37.35 -24.76
N LYS A 134 -6.07 38.68 -24.63
CA LYS A 134 -4.97 39.59 -25.00
C LYS A 134 -4.16 40.08 -23.79
N GLN A 135 -4.34 39.44 -22.64
CA GLN A 135 -3.67 39.75 -21.38
C GLN A 135 -2.53 38.75 -21.14
N SER A 136 -1.47 39.17 -20.45
CA SER A 136 -0.37 38.29 -20.05
C SER A 136 -0.75 37.33 -18.92
N ASP A 137 -1.80 37.65 -18.17
CA ASP A 137 -2.31 36.86 -17.06
C ASP A 137 -3.73 36.35 -17.35
N ILE A 138 -3.98 35.08 -17.03
CA ILE A 138 -5.29 34.42 -17.25
C ILE A 138 -5.79 33.86 -15.93
N THR A 139 -6.96 34.31 -15.49
CA THR A 139 -7.65 33.70 -14.35
C THR A 139 -8.52 32.55 -14.82
N VAL A 140 -8.18 31.34 -14.37
CA VAL A 140 -9.03 30.15 -14.57
C VAL A 140 -10.06 30.09 -13.46
N LYS A 141 -11.33 30.04 -13.82
CA LYS A 141 -12.43 29.75 -12.91
C LYS A 141 -12.91 28.34 -13.17
N TYR A 142 -13.15 27.60 -12.10
CA TYR A 142 -13.67 26.24 -12.16
C TYR A 142 -14.81 26.07 -11.15
N SER A 143 -15.64 25.07 -11.38
CA SER A 143 -16.67 24.62 -10.45
C SER A 143 -16.45 23.15 -10.15
N ILE A 144 -16.57 22.79 -8.87
CA ILE A 144 -16.50 21.42 -8.38
C ILE A 144 -17.92 21.03 -7.97
N SER A 145 -18.39 19.88 -8.43
CA SER A 145 -19.56 19.22 -7.85
C SER A 145 -19.07 18.13 -6.90
N ALA A 146 -19.57 18.17 -5.67
CA ALA A 146 -19.53 17.00 -4.80
C ALA A 146 -20.58 16.02 -5.35
N GLY A 147 -20.17 14.76 -5.56
CA GLY A 147 -21.11 13.69 -5.92
C GLY A 147 -21.86 13.15 -4.71
#